data_AF-A0A847IJ02-F1
#
_entry.id   AF-A0A847IJ02-F1
#
_cell.length_a   1.000
_cell.length_b   1.000
_cell.length_c   1.000
_cell.angle_alpha   90.00
_cell.angle_beta   90.00
_cell.angle_gamma   90.00
#
_symmetry.space_group_name_H-M   'P 1'
#
loop_
_entity.id
_entity.type
_entity.pdbx_description
1 polymer ?
#
loop_
_entity_poly.entity_id
_entity_poly.type
_entity_poly.pdbx_seq_one_letter_code
_entity_poly.pdbx_strand_id
1 'polypeptide(L)' 'MPVNIPRDLPARATLESEGIFVMSDERARSQDIRPMRIA' A
#
# COMPACT_ATOMS: atom_id res chain seq x y z
N MET A 1 4.16 5.63 0.04
CA MET A 1 2.75 5.19 0.10
C MET A 1 2.65 3.87 -0.62
N PRO A 2 1.98 2.85 -0.06
CA PRO A 2 1.78 1.58 -0.75
C PRO A 2 0.94 1.76 -2.04
N VAL A 3 1.07 0.83 -2.99
CA VAL A 3 0.21 0.78 -4.17
C VAL A 3 -1.14 0.16 -3.78
N ASN A 4 -2.24 0.80 -4.20
CA ASN A 4 -3.58 0.29 -3.95
C ASN A 4 -4.00 -0.67 -5.07
N ILE A 5 -4.27 -1.92 -4.73
CA ILE A 5 -4.70 -2.96 -5.68
C ILE A 5 -5.84 -3.80 -5.08
N PRO A 6 -6.73 -4.38 -5.92
CA PRO A 6 -7.72 -5.33 -5.48
C PRO A 6 -7.09 -6.51 -4.73
N ARG A 7 -7.77 -7.01 -3.69
CA ARG A 7 -7.26 -8.09 -2.83
C ARG A 7 -7.04 -9.40 -3.58
N ASP A 8 -7.87 -9.63 -4.60
CA ASP A 8 -7.92 -10.81 -5.46
C ASP A 8 -7.05 -10.69 -6.72
N LEU A 9 -6.30 -9.59 -6.86
CA LEU A 9 -5.40 -9.42 -8.00
C LEU A 9 -4.22 -10.40 -7.91
N PRO A 10 -4.00 -11.30 -8.89
CA PRO A 10 -2.91 -12.28 -8.85
C PRO A 10 -1.51 -11.64 -8.73
N ALA A 11 -1.35 -10.44 -9.29
CA ALA A 11 -0.11 -9.67 -9.23
C ALA A 11 0.30 -9.27 -7.81
N ARG A 12 -0.62 -9.35 -6.83
CA ARG A 12 -0.33 -9.05 -5.41
C ARG A 12 0.86 -9.87 -4.89
N ALA A 13 0.88 -11.18 -5.15
CA ALA A 13 1.94 -12.06 -4.67
C ALA A 13 3.30 -11.72 -5.30
N THR A 14 3.29 -11.41 -6.60
CA THR A 14 4.49 -10.97 -7.33
C THR A 14 5.05 -9.67 -6.75
N LEU A 15 4.20 -8.65 -6.58
CA LEU A 15 4.60 -7.36 -6.04
C LEU A 15 5.13 -7.47 -4.60
N GLU A 16 4.50 -8.29 -3.76
CA GLU A 16 4.97 -8.56 -2.39
C GLU A 16 6.35 -9.25 -2.40
N SER A 17 6.59 -10.18 -3.33
CA SER A 17 7.88 -10.87 -3.48
C SER A 17 9.02 -9.94 -3.93
N GLU A 18 8.69 -8.88 -4.66
CA GLU A 18 9.63 -7.86 -5.13
C GLU A 18 9.87 -6.75 -4.08
N GLY A 19 9.26 -6.86 -2.88
CA GLY A 19 9.36 -5.84 -1.83
C GLY A 19 8.53 -4.60 -2.11
N ILE A 20 7.61 -4.65 -3.08
CA ILE A 20 6.66 -3.58 -3.36
C ILE A 20 5.52 -3.67 -2.36
N PHE A 21 5.39 -2.65 -1.52
CA PHE A 21 4.31 -2.58 -0.55
C PHE A 21 2.97 -2.33 -1.26
N VAL A 22 2.07 -3.30 -1.15
CA VAL A 22 0.69 -3.24 -1.65
C VAL A 22 -0.31 -3.11 -0.51
N MET A 23 -1.44 -2.46 -0.77
CA MET A 23 -2.55 -2.35 0.19
C MET A 23 -3.90 -2.45 -0.48
N SER A 24 -4.93 -2.76 0.32
CA SER A 24 -6.33 -2.79 -0.09
C SER A 24 -6.99 -1.41 -0.04
N ASP A 25 -8.02 -1.21 -0.84
CA ASP A 25 -8.81 0.03 -0.91
C ASP A 25 -9.30 0.53 0.46
N GLU A 26 -9.81 -0.38 1.28
CA GLU A 26 -10.31 -0.06 2.63
C GLU A 26 -9.23 0.59 3.50
N ARG A 27 -8.01 0.06 3.43
CA ARG A 27 -6.86 0.56 4.19
C ARG A 27 -6.34 1.87 3.64
N ALA A 28 -6.41 2.06 2.32
CA ALA A 28 -6.01 3.30 1.66
C ALA A 28 -6.90 4.49 2.09
N ARG A 29 -8.20 4.25 2.29
CA ARG A 29 -9.16 5.31 2.70
C ARG A 29 -9.00 5.78 4.13
N SER A 30 -8.47 4.94 5.02
CA SER A 30 -8.29 5.27 6.43
C SER A 30 -6.91 5.83 6.77
N GLN A 31 -6.11 6.22 5.76
CA GLN A 31 -4.75 6.70 5.99
C GLN A 31 -4.75 8.12 6.52
N ASP A 32 -4.21 8.29 7.72
CA ASP A 32 -3.94 9.59 8.31
C ASP A 32 -2.51 10.04 7.94
N ILE A 33 -2.36 10.57 6.72
CA ILE A 33 -1.09 11.09 6.20
C ILE A 33 -0.84 12.46 6.82
N ARG A 34 0.28 12.60 7.53
CA ARG A 34 0.65 13.83 8.23
C ARG A 34 2.05 14.31 7.84
N PRO A 35 2.35 15.62 7.94
CA PRO A 35 3.66 16.17 7.64
C PRO A 35 4.77 15.53 8.49
N MET A 36 5.92 15.27 7.87
CA MET A 36 7.11 14.83 8.61
C MET A 36 7.78 16.03 9.29
N ARG A 37 8.18 15.86 10.54
CA ARG A 37 9.08 16.78 11.24
C ARG A 37 10.48 16.18 11.24
N ILE A 38 11.38 16.79 10.48
CA ILE A 38 12.79 16.42 10.41
C ILE A 38 13.59 17.52 11.14
N ALA A 39 14.58 17.11 11.93
CA ALA A 39 15.44 17.99 12.72
C ALA A 39 16.75 18.29 11.97
#